data_AF-A0A2E6F4V8-F1
#
_entry.id   AF-A0A2E6F4V8-F1
#
_cell.length_a   1.000
_cell.length_b   1.000
_cell.length_c   1.000
_cell.angle_alpha   90.00
_cell.angle_beta   90.00
_cell.angle_gamma   90.00
#
_symmetry.space_group_name_H-M   'P 1'
#
loop_
_entity.id
_entity.type
_entity.pdbx_description
1 polymer ?
#
loop_
_entity_poly.entity_id
_entity_poly.type
_entity_poly.pdbx_seq_one_letter_code
_entity_poly.pdbx_strand_id
1 'polypeptide(L)'
;MPIIGSDENEFSDALGNELIQRYNWESGMFYDASYKYEPSWLVSTSAFNRWFELIQENLELNLGRRLAHAAADSEELRLDLMSRPTGFFKLNKKSILQINEDWRLRGLGSLKVPSKSSKLEKLDLEVHGRLQSSFSSGLANAAWEWVVKKRHRFRWEDGGRDIALVHLELDDVEIAKPKKINFEWFIDSDNEVEHIQKNPLSKPFELTFGGWELMGERHVMLYRDFILRLIENITTYASECSKPAIIIDWSIFKMKENEMMVWDAIAKSSSELFREGEELFMVAEPENWVGATQAELAEHGLGSIYSSKGIDANGGVELSFSKIFHPAIVTGVLMGCWSRSEGRDAKAIWIESNGVRCLKISSKSEIASS
;
A
#
# COMPACT_ATOMS: atom_id res chain seq x y z
N MET A 1 21.03 4.30 -40.47
CA MET A 1 20.19 3.33 -39.73
C MET A 1 18.82 3.98 -39.57
N PRO A 2 17.74 3.36 -40.04
CA PRO A 2 16.43 3.97 -39.94
C PRO A 2 15.99 3.96 -38.47
N ILE A 3 15.61 5.13 -37.99
CA ILE A 3 14.82 5.31 -36.78
C ILE A 3 13.49 4.61 -37.07
N ILE A 4 13.26 3.48 -36.42
CA ILE A 4 11.94 2.86 -36.39
C ILE A 4 11.08 3.85 -35.61
N GLY A 5 10.09 4.45 -36.28
CA GLY A 5 9.12 5.32 -35.65
C GLY A 5 8.44 4.56 -34.52
N SER A 6 8.55 5.10 -33.30
CA SER A 6 7.68 4.71 -32.18
C SER A 6 6.31 5.33 -32.45
N ASP A 7 5.56 4.76 -33.38
CA ASP A 7 4.15 5.05 -33.50
C ASP A 7 3.48 4.54 -32.21
N GLU A 8 2.98 5.51 -31.43
CA GLU A 8 1.88 5.37 -30.46
C GLU A 8 2.11 4.47 -29.23
N ASN A 9 2.99 4.87 -28.31
CA ASN A 9 2.81 4.56 -26.88
C ASN A 9 1.71 5.46 -26.30
N GLU A 10 0.49 5.33 -26.82
CA GLU A 10 -0.67 6.05 -26.29
C GLU A 10 -1.17 5.34 -25.02
N PHE A 11 -1.53 6.13 -24.01
CA PHE A 11 -2.16 5.63 -22.79
C PHE A 11 -3.47 4.90 -23.14
N SER A 12 -3.83 3.88 -22.37
CA SER A 12 -5.05 3.09 -22.58
C SER A 12 -6.25 3.78 -21.94
N ASP A 13 -7.01 4.55 -22.74
CA ASP A 13 -8.26 5.18 -22.30
C ASP A 13 -9.27 4.15 -21.75
N ALA A 14 -9.31 2.95 -22.34
CA ALA A 14 -10.17 1.86 -21.88
C ALA A 14 -9.80 1.43 -20.45
N LEU A 15 -8.52 1.16 -20.20
CA LEU A 15 -8.04 0.82 -18.87
C LEU A 15 -8.24 1.98 -17.88
N GLY A 16 -7.96 3.23 -18.30
CA GLY A 16 -8.19 4.41 -17.45
C GLY A 16 -9.63 4.50 -16.97
N ASN A 17 -10.59 4.28 -17.87
CA ASN A 17 -12.01 4.24 -17.51
C ASN A 17 -12.34 3.07 -16.56
N GLU A 18 -11.80 1.88 -16.77
CA GLU A 18 -12.01 0.73 -15.87
C GLU A 18 -11.43 1.00 -14.47
N LEU A 19 -10.24 1.58 -14.39
CA LEU A 19 -9.60 1.94 -13.12
C LEU A 19 -10.41 3.01 -12.37
N ILE A 20 -10.81 4.09 -13.06
CA ILE A 20 -11.61 5.17 -12.47
C ILE A 20 -12.99 4.65 -12.03
N GLN A 21 -13.60 3.73 -12.79
CA GLN A 21 -14.88 3.12 -12.41
C GLN A 21 -14.73 2.20 -11.18
N ARG A 22 -13.61 1.50 -11.05
CA ARG A 22 -13.34 0.61 -9.91
C ARG A 22 -12.95 1.38 -8.65
N TYR A 23 -12.08 2.38 -8.78
CA TYR A 23 -11.50 3.13 -7.67
C TYR A 23 -12.10 4.52 -7.57
N ASN A 24 -13.11 4.66 -6.70
CA ASN A 24 -13.66 5.97 -6.38
C ASN A 24 -12.59 6.80 -5.66
N TRP A 25 -12.25 7.98 -6.19
CA TRP A 25 -11.25 8.87 -5.62
C TRP A 25 -11.93 10.04 -4.92
N GLU A 26 -11.87 10.05 -3.60
CA GLU A 26 -12.61 11.00 -2.76
C GLU A 26 -11.72 11.45 -1.60
N SER A 27 -11.57 12.77 -1.43
CA SER A 27 -10.74 13.37 -0.37
C SER A 27 -9.36 12.71 -0.20
N GLY A 28 -8.74 12.35 -1.33
CA GLY A 28 -7.38 11.83 -1.40
C GLY A 28 -7.28 10.34 -1.08
N MET A 29 -8.40 9.63 -1.04
CA MET A 29 -8.48 8.19 -0.81
C MET A 29 -8.99 7.49 -2.07
N PHE A 30 -8.41 6.33 -2.40
CA PHE A 30 -9.00 5.43 -3.39
C PHE A 30 -9.83 4.34 -2.69
N TYR A 31 -11.10 4.24 -3.03
CA TYR A 31 -12.01 3.22 -2.51
C TYR A 31 -12.38 2.23 -3.61
N ASP A 32 -12.08 0.95 -3.40
CA ASP A 32 -12.41 -0.10 -4.38
C ASP A 32 -13.89 -0.49 -4.30
N ALA A 33 -14.69 -0.03 -5.26
CA ALA A 33 -16.11 -0.32 -5.37
C ALA A 33 -16.40 -1.82 -5.58
N SER A 34 -15.46 -2.59 -6.11
CA SER A 34 -15.59 -4.05 -6.28
C SER A 34 -15.33 -4.83 -4.98
N TYR A 35 -14.73 -4.19 -3.98
CA TYR A 35 -14.38 -4.82 -2.70
C TYR A 35 -14.91 -4.02 -1.50
N LYS A 36 -16.22 -3.76 -1.48
CA LYS A 36 -16.93 -3.09 -0.36
C LYS A 36 -16.30 -1.75 0.04
N TYR A 37 -15.84 -0.96 -0.94
CA TYR A 37 -15.18 0.32 -0.72
C TYR A 37 -13.96 0.20 0.20
N GLU A 38 -13.17 -0.86 0.04
CA GLU A 38 -11.92 -1.01 0.80
C GLU A 38 -10.91 0.06 0.35
N PRO A 39 -10.31 0.83 1.29
CA PRO A 39 -9.29 1.80 0.96
C PRO A 39 -8.04 1.16 0.33
N SER A 40 -7.50 1.82 -0.67
CA SER A 40 -6.38 1.35 -1.48
C SER A 40 -5.27 2.41 -1.56
N TRP A 41 -4.03 1.96 -1.41
CA TRP A 41 -2.82 2.75 -1.62
C TRP A 41 -2.32 2.53 -3.05
N LEU A 42 -2.21 3.62 -3.81
CA LEU A 42 -1.58 3.64 -5.12
C LEU A 42 -0.08 3.88 -4.94
N VAL A 43 0.73 2.88 -5.27
CA VAL A 43 2.18 2.94 -5.08
C VAL A 43 2.90 2.28 -6.26
N SER A 44 4.04 2.85 -6.66
CA SER A 44 4.90 2.19 -7.64
C SER A 44 5.53 0.93 -7.05
N THR A 45 5.86 -0.05 -7.89
CA THR A 45 6.51 -1.27 -7.42
C THR A 45 7.89 -1.00 -6.85
N SER A 46 8.63 -0.05 -7.43
CA SER A 46 9.93 0.42 -6.95
C SER A 46 9.79 1.05 -5.55
N ALA A 47 8.85 1.97 -5.36
CA ALA A 47 8.62 2.63 -4.08
C ALA A 47 8.17 1.65 -2.99
N PHE A 48 7.25 0.73 -3.28
CA PHE A 48 6.83 -0.27 -2.29
C PHE A 48 7.98 -1.20 -1.88
N ASN A 49 8.77 -1.68 -2.83
CA ASN A 49 9.91 -2.56 -2.53
C ASN A 49 10.92 -1.82 -1.64
N ARG A 50 11.27 -0.58 -1.98
CA ARG A 50 12.19 0.23 -1.16
C ARG A 50 11.61 0.55 0.22
N TRP A 51 10.33 0.91 0.29
CA TRP A 51 9.62 1.12 1.56
C TRP A 51 9.67 -0.10 2.46
N PHE A 52 9.43 -1.29 1.91
CA PHE A 52 9.48 -2.54 2.65
C PHE A 52 10.91 -2.91 3.09
N GLU A 53 11.92 -2.65 2.25
CA GLU A 53 13.34 -2.78 2.62
C GLU A 53 13.71 -1.87 3.79
N LEU A 54 13.31 -0.60 3.74
CA LEU A 54 13.52 0.36 4.81
C LEU A 54 12.87 -0.10 6.13
N ILE A 55 11.69 -0.75 6.09
CA ILE A 55 11.07 -1.31 7.31
C ILE A 55 11.94 -2.43 7.88
N GLN A 56 12.44 -3.32 7.02
CA GLN A 56 13.34 -4.41 7.43
C GLN A 56 14.65 -3.86 8.02
N GLU A 57 15.22 -2.82 7.42
CA GLU A 57 16.43 -2.14 7.91
C GLU A 57 16.19 -1.49 9.28
N ASN A 58 15.11 -0.71 9.43
CA ASN A 58 14.79 0.00 10.66
C ASN A 58 14.41 -0.93 11.83
N LEU A 59 13.90 -2.14 11.53
CA LEU A 59 13.56 -3.15 12.54
C LEU A 59 14.65 -4.22 12.72
N GLU A 60 15.65 -4.26 11.84
CA GLU A 60 16.65 -5.34 11.75
C GLU A 60 16.03 -6.75 11.60
N LEU A 61 14.94 -6.87 10.83
CA LEU A 61 14.21 -8.12 10.63
C LEU A 61 14.11 -8.53 9.16
N ASN A 62 14.15 -9.84 8.89
CA ASN A 62 13.71 -10.38 7.59
C ASN A 62 12.20 -10.66 7.65
N LEU A 63 11.43 -9.91 6.86
CA LEU A 63 9.98 -9.90 6.93
C LEU A 63 9.31 -10.62 5.75
N GLY A 64 10.06 -11.26 4.86
CA GLY A 64 9.50 -11.89 3.64
C GLY A 64 8.38 -12.91 3.92
N ARG A 65 8.53 -13.74 4.97
CA ARG A 65 7.44 -14.66 5.39
C ARG A 65 6.22 -13.91 5.92
N ARG A 66 6.42 -12.82 6.67
CA ARG A 66 5.31 -11.99 7.21
C ARG A 66 4.54 -11.30 6.10
N LEU A 67 5.27 -10.81 5.10
CA LEU A 67 4.72 -10.22 3.88
C LEU A 67 3.88 -11.25 3.11
N ALA A 68 4.41 -12.45 2.90
CA ALA A 68 3.69 -13.50 2.19
C ALA A 68 2.39 -13.94 2.91
N HIS A 69 2.44 -14.14 4.23
CA HIS A 69 1.26 -14.53 5.00
C HIS A 69 0.23 -13.39 5.08
N ALA A 70 0.65 -12.14 5.25
CA ALA A 70 -0.26 -10.99 5.21
C ALA A 70 -0.98 -10.88 3.85
N ALA A 71 -0.25 -11.09 2.76
CA ALA A 71 -0.82 -11.10 1.40
C ALA A 71 -1.80 -12.25 1.19
N ALA A 72 -1.45 -13.47 1.65
CA ALA A 72 -2.33 -14.64 1.55
C ALA A 72 -3.65 -14.44 2.31
N ASP A 73 -3.58 -13.99 3.57
CA ASP A 73 -4.76 -13.79 4.40
C ASP A 73 -5.68 -12.68 3.86
N SER A 74 -5.08 -11.58 3.36
CA SER A 74 -5.87 -10.49 2.76
C SER A 74 -6.57 -10.95 1.48
N GLU A 75 -5.85 -11.69 0.64
CA GLU A 75 -6.38 -12.19 -0.63
C GLU A 75 -7.42 -13.31 -0.42
N GLU A 76 -7.26 -14.18 0.58
CA GLU A 76 -8.27 -15.19 0.94
C GLU A 76 -9.59 -14.52 1.38
N LEU A 77 -9.51 -13.53 2.27
CA LEU A 77 -10.68 -12.78 2.73
C LEU A 77 -11.43 -12.13 1.54
N ARG A 78 -10.67 -11.56 0.60
CA ARG A 78 -11.22 -10.91 -0.58
C ARG A 78 -11.85 -11.91 -1.56
N LEU A 79 -11.14 -13.00 -1.86
CA LEU A 79 -11.62 -14.07 -2.74
C LEU A 79 -12.90 -14.72 -2.22
N ASP A 80 -13.08 -14.79 -0.90
CA ASP A 80 -14.31 -15.28 -0.27
C ASP A 80 -15.53 -14.38 -0.54
N LEU A 81 -15.33 -13.10 -0.85
CA LEU A 81 -16.41 -12.20 -1.26
C LEU A 81 -16.71 -12.28 -2.77
N MET A 82 -15.81 -12.85 -3.57
CA MET A 82 -16.01 -12.97 -5.00
C MET A 82 -16.92 -14.14 -5.37
N SER A 83 -17.81 -13.89 -6.33
CA SER A 83 -18.65 -14.94 -6.90
C SER A 83 -17.81 -15.92 -7.72
N ARG A 84 -17.84 -17.19 -7.33
CA ARG A 84 -17.15 -18.27 -8.06
C ARG A 84 -17.85 -18.54 -9.40
N PRO A 85 -17.11 -18.87 -10.47
CA PRO A 85 -17.71 -19.36 -11.70
C PRO A 85 -18.54 -20.62 -11.47
N THR A 86 -19.69 -20.71 -12.14
CA THR A 86 -20.59 -21.86 -12.09
C THR A 86 -20.62 -22.63 -13.43
N GLY A 87 -21.13 -23.86 -13.41
CA GLY A 87 -21.27 -24.73 -14.58
C GLY A 87 -20.39 -25.99 -14.58
N PHE A 88 -20.50 -26.81 -15.63
CA PHE A 88 -19.95 -28.17 -15.64
C PHE A 88 -18.54 -28.32 -16.24
N PHE A 89 -18.02 -27.31 -16.94
CA PHE A 89 -16.74 -27.43 -17.67
C PHE A 89 -15.77 -26.31 -17.36
N LYS A 90 -14.49 -26.67 -17.23
CA LYS A 90 -13.33 -25.76 -17.16
C LYS A 90 -13.41 -24.73 -16.02
N LEU A 91 -14.04 -25.08 -14.89
CA LEU A 91 -14.20 -24.20 -13.72
C LEU A 91 -12.87 -23.59 -13.28
N ASN A 92 -11.83 -24.41 -13.08
CA ASN A 92 -10.52 -23.90 -12.67
C ASN A 92 -9.96 -22.89 -13.67
N LYS A 93 -10.08 -23.13 -14.99
CA LYS A 93 -9.62 -22.19 -16.00
C LYS A 93 -10.42 -20.87 -15.95
N LYS A 94 -11.74 -20.94 -15.77
CA LYS A 94 -12.58 -19.73 -15.61
C LYS A 94 -12.21 -18.95 -14.34
N SER A 95 -11.97 -19.65 -13.23
CA SER A 95 -11.53 -19.03 -11.97
C SER A 95 -10.19 -18.31 -12.13
N ILE A 96 -9.21 -18.94 -12.79
CA ILE A 96 -7.91 -18.29 -13.07
C ILE A 96 -8.06 -17.07 -13.98
N LEU A 97 -8.93 -17.12 -15.00
CA LEU A 97 -9.21 -15.95 -15.83
C LEU A 97 -9.82 -14.80 -15.01
N GLN A 98 -10.77 -15.11 -14.12
CA GLN A 98 -11.37 -14.11 -13.24
C GLN A 98 -10.36 -13.51 -12.25
N ILE A 99 -9.47 -14.34 -11.69
CA ILE A 99 -8.39 -13.88 -10.81
C ILE A 99 -7.43 -12.96 -11.59
N ASN A 100 -7.02 -13.35 -12.79
CA ASN A 100 -6.08 -12.56 -13.59
C ASN A 100 -6.68 -11.24 -14.05
N GLU A 101 -7.97 -11.20 -14.36
CA GLU A 101 -8.66 -9.95 -14.71
C GLU A 101 -8.71 -8.99 -13.50
N ASP A 102 -8.98 -9.53 -12.33
CA ASP A 102 -8.94 -8.74 -11.09
C ASP A 102 -7.51 -8.27 -10.73
N TRP A 103 -6.50 -9.13 -10.89
CA TRP A 103 -5.09 -8.78 -10.65
C TRP A 103 -4.58 -7.76 -11.65
N ARG A 104 -5.05 -7.82 -12.90
CA ARG A 104 -4.73 -6.83 -13.96
C ARG A 104 -5.11 -5.42 -13.52
N LEU A 105 -6.34 -5.22 -13.06
CA LEU A 105 -6.82 -3.91 -12.58
C LEU A 105 -6.11 -3.45 -11.30
N ARG A 106 -5.68 -4.37 -10.43
CA ARG A 106 -4.89 -4.05 -9.22
C ARG A 106 -3.40 -3.84 -9.45
N GLY A 107 -2.89 -4.04 -10.66
CA GLY A 107 -1.44 -3.94 -10.93
C GLY A 107 -0.62 -5.19 -10.55
N LEU A 108 -1.27 -6.26 -10.06
CA LEU A 108 -0.61 -7.39 -9.37
C LEU A 108 -0.03 -8.46 -10.29
N GLY A 109 -0.12 -8.26 -11.60
CA GLY A 109 0.41 -9.18 -12.60
C GLY A 109 -0.59 -10.27 -12.99
N SER A 110 -0.08 -11.47 -13.28
CA SER A 110 -0.91 -12.60 -13.70
C SER A 110 -0.40 -13.94 -13.18
N LEU A 111 -1.35 -14.78 -12.77
CA LEU A 111 -1.12 -16.15 -12.34
C LEU A 111 -1.14 -17.11 -13.53
N LYS A 112 -0.05 -17.86 -13.71
CA LYS A 112 0.05 -18.98 -14.63
C LYS A 112 0.07 -20.30 -13.86
N VAL A 113 -0.79 -21.21 -14.30
CA VAL A 113 -0.96 -22.53 -13.69
C VAL A 113 -0.65 -23.60 -14.74
N PRO A 114 0.19 -24.61 -14.42
CA PRO A 114 0.45 -25.73 -15.30
C PRO A 114 -0.82 -26.49 -15.72
N SER A 115 -0.75 -27.14 -16.89
CA SER A 115 -1.84 -28.01 -17.35
C SER A 115 -2.00 -29.22 -16.43
N LYS A 116 -3.26 -29.63 -16.15
CA LYS A 116 -3.62 -30.78 -15.27
C LYS A 116 -3.18 -30.62 -13.80
N SER A 117 -2.96 -29.39 -13.34
CA SER A 117 -2.51 -29.04 -11.97
C SER A 117 -3.40 -29.51 -10.82
N SER A 118 -4.72 -29.59 -11.01
CA SER A 118 -5.69 -29.82 -9.92
C SER A 118 -5.65 -31.22 -9.27
N LYS A 119 -4.84 -32.13 -9.81
CA LYS A 119 -4.69 -33.51 -9.30
C LYS A 119 -3.30 -33.78 -8.72
N LEU A 120 -2.39 -32.80 -8.77
CA LEU A 120 -1.02 -32.99 -8.31
C LEU A 120 -0.92 -32.72 -6.82
N GLU A 121 -0.15 -33.54 -6.11
CA GLU A 121 0.19 -33.31 -4.70
C GLU A 121 1.20 -32.18 -4.53
N LYS A 122 2.08 -32.01 -5.53
CA LYS A 122 3.05 -30.92 -5.64
C LYS A 122 2.80 -30.15 -6.93
N LEU A 123 2.81 -28.83 -6.86
CA LEU A 123 2.49 -27.97 -7.97
C LEU A 123 3.34 -26.70 -7.95
N ASP A 124 3.94 -26.38 -9.09
CA ASP A 124 4.64 -25.12 -9.29
C ASP A 124 3.73 -24.14 -10.02
N LEU A 125 3.51 -22.97 -9.44
CA LEU A 125 2.81 -21.85 -10.05
C LEU A 125 3.81 -20.75 -10.41
N GLU A 126 3.45 -19.93 -11.40
CA GLU A 126 4.24 -18.74 -11.76
C GLU A 126 3.36 -17.49 -11.64
N VAL A 127 3.86 -16.46 -10.96
CA VAL A 127 3.28 -15.11 -11.01
C VAL A 127 4.17 -14.24 -11.87
N HIS A 128 3.64 -13.76 -12.99
CA HIS A 128 4.32 -12.86 -13.93
C HIS A 128 3.95 -11.42 -13.62
N GLY A 129 4.88 -10.47 -13.77
CA GLY A 129 4.63 -9.08 -13.42
C GLY A 129 4.43 -8.89 -11.91
N ARG A 130 5.19 -9.63 -11.10
CA ARG A 130 5.05 -9.60 -9.64
C ARG A 130 5.41 -8.23 -9.04
N LEU A 131 4.83 -7.90 -7.89
CA LEU A 131 5.31 -6.80 -7.03
C LEU A 131 6.63 -7.21 -6.34
N GLN A 132 6.54 -8.30 -5.58
CA GLN A 132 7.64 -8.90 -4.83
C GLN A 132 7.38 -10.41 -4.70
N SER A 133 8.41 -11.25 -4.73
CA SER A 133 8.24 -12.71 -4.81
C SER A 133 7.50 -13.33 -3.62
N SER A 134 7.77 -12.86 -2.40
CA SER A 134 7.06 -13.29 -1.19
C SER A 134 5.63 -12.76 -1.11
N PHE A 135 5.38 -11.50 -1.45
CA PHE A 135 4.01 -10.97 -1.53
C PHE A 135 3.17 -11.76 -2.55
N SER A 136 3.73 -11.97 -3.75
CA SER A 136 3.03 -12.62 -4.86
C SER A 136 2.83 -14.11 -4.63
N SER A 137 3.71 -14.77 -3.87
CA SER A 137 3.51 -16.16 -3.48
C SER A 137 2.36 -16.33 -2.51
N GLY A 138 2.17 -15.38 -1.58
CA GLY A 138 0.99 -15.32 -0.73
C GLY A 138 -0.31 -15.20 -1.53
N LEU A 139 -0.35 -14.26 -2.47
CA LEU A 139 -1.49 -14.09 -3.38
C LEU A 139 -1.78 -15.36 -4.19
N ALA A 140 -0.75 -15.96 -4.79
CA ALA A 140 -0.87 -17.17 -5.59
C ALA A 140 -1.38 -18.36 -4.77
N ASN A 141 -0.92 -18.51 -3.52
CA ASN A 141 -1.41 -19.53 -2.62
C ASN A 141 -2.90 -19.35 -2.37
N ALA A 142 -3.33 -18.18 -1.88
CA ALA A 142 -4.74 -17.90 -1.61
C ALA A 142 -5.64 -18.09 -2.84
N ALA A 143 -5.18 -17.60 -4.01
CA ALA A 143 -5.86 -17.78 -5.29
C ALA A 143 -6.02 -19.26 -5.66
N TRP A 144 -4.96 -20.05 -5.53
CA TRP A 144 -5.01 -21.47 -5.85
C TRP A 144 -5.89 -22.26 -4.88
N GLU A 145 -5.75 -22.02 -3.57
CA GLU A 145 -6.60 -22.63 -2.55
C GLU A 145 -8.07 -22.29 -2.78
N TRP A 146 -8.38 -21.05 -3.19
CA TRP A 146 -9.73 -20.68 -3.59
C TRP A 146 -10.18 -21.50 -4.80
N VAL A 147 -9.36 -21.63 -5.84
CA VAL A 147 -9.68 -22.41 -7.06
C VAL A 147 -10.00 -23.87 -6.74
N VAL A 148 -9.15 -24.56 -5.95
CA VAL A 148 -9.27 -26.00 -5.72
C VAL A 148 -9.98 -26.39 -4.43
N LYS A 149 -10.27 -25.43 -3.54
CA LYS A 149 -10.88 -25.63 -2.21
C LYS A 149 -10.08 -26.60 -1.31
N LYS A 150 -8.76 -26.54 -1.39
CA LYS A 150 -7.84 -27.34 -0.57
C LYS A 150 -6.72 -26.45 -0.08
N ARG A 151 -6.23 -26.71 1.13
CA ARG A 151 -5.08 -26.01 1.71
C ARG A 151 -3.77 -26.53 1.13
N HIS A 152 -2.80 -25.64 1.02
CA HIS A 152 -1.45 -25.95 0.59
C HIS A 152 -0.44 -25.24 1.50
N ARG A 153 0.68 -25.92 1.77
CA ARG A 153 1.89 -25.22 2.18
C ARG A 153 2.53 -24.64 0.94
N PHE A 154 3.06 -23.43 1.06
CA PHE A 154 3.75 -22.78 -0.03
C PHE A 154 5.19 -22.41 0.35
N ARG A 155 6.06 -22.50 -0.64
CA ARG A 155 7.41 -21.92 -0.65
C ARG A 155 7.56 -21.13 -1.95
N TRP A 156 8.54 -20.25 -2.01
CA TRP A 156 8.76 -19.47 -3.22
C TRP A 156 10.23 -19.28 -3.50
N GLU A 157 10.51 -19.04 -4.77
CA GLU A 157 11.80 -18.65 -5.29
C GLU A 157 11.63 -17.41 -6.19
N ASP A 158 12.66 -16.58 -6.24
CA ASP A 158 12.72 -15.50 -7.21
C ASP A 158 13.18 -16.09 -8.56
N GLY A 159 12.27 -16.15 -9.52
CA GLY A 159 12.56 -16.68 -10.86
C GLY A 159 13.35 -15.70 -11.73
N GLY A 160 13.60 -14.48 -11.26
CA GLY A 160 14.13 -13.37 -12.05
C GLY A 160 13.12 -12.88 -13.12
N ARG A 161 13.46 -11.77 -13.80
CA ARG A 161 12.65 -11.17 -14.89
C ARG A 161 11.16 -10.98 -14.51
N ASP A 162 10.90 -10.47 -13.31
CA ASP A 162 9.56 -10.22 -12.79
C ASP A 162 8.66 -11.46 -12.66
N ILE A 163 9.27 -12.63 -12.43
CA ILE A 163 8.57 -13.90 -12.18
C ILE A 163 8.82 -14.37 -10.75
N ALA A 164 7.74 -14.79 -10.06
CA ALA A 164 7.81 -15.52 -8.80
C ALA A 164 7.44 -16.97 -9.07
N LEU A 165 8.29 -17.90 -8.65
CA LEU A 165 7.99 -19.33 -8.66
C LEU A 165 7.41 -19.71 -7.31
N VAL A 166 6.25 -20.37 -7.30
CA VAL A 166 5.52 -20.71 -6.07
C VAL A 166 5.29 -22.21 -6.04
N HIS A 167 5.95 -22.87 -5.09
CA HIS A 167 5.88 -24.32 -4.90
C HIS A 167 4.80 -24.61 -3.86
N LEU A 168 3.75 -25.32 -4.29
CA LEU A 168 2.63 -25.72 -3.46
C LEU A 168 2.68 -27.22 -3.17
N GLU A 169 2.45 -27.59 -1.92
CA GLU A 169 2.27 -28.97 -1.48
C GLU A 169 0.96 -29.06 -0.71
N LEU A 170 0.11 -30.06 -1.03
CA LEU A 170 -1.16 -30.26 -0.31
C LEU A 170 -0.92 -30.35 1.20
N ASP A 171 -1.79 -29.69 1.97
CA ASP A 171 -1.77 -29.71 3.42
C ASP A 171 -3.16 -30.04 3.97
N ASP A 172 -3.19 -30.87 5.00
CA ASP A 172 -4.43 -31.29 5.67
C ASP A 172 -4.70 -30.46 6.94
N VAL A 173 -3.91 -29.41 7.18
CA VAL A 173 -4.09 -28.53 8.34
C VAL A 173 -5.33 -27.66 8.16
N GLU A 174 -6.24 -27.73 9.13
CA GLU A 174 -7.37 -26.81 9.23
C GLU A 174 -6.92 -25.50 9.87
N ILE A 175 -6.84 -24.44 9.07
CA ILE A 175 -6.56 -23.07 9.51
C ILE A 175 -7.85 -22.26 9.46
N ALA A 176 -8.11 -21.52 10.54
CA ALA A 176 -9.25 -20.62 10.62
C ALA A 176 -9.17 -19.57 9.50
N LYS A 177 -10.32 -19.32 8.85
CA LYS A 177 -10.39 -18.29 7.81
C LYS A 177 -10.07 -16.91 8.37
N PRO A 178 -9.38 -16.05 7.61
CA PRO A 178 -9.10 -14.69 8.02
C PRO A 178 -10.40 -13.92 8.22
N LYS A 179 -10.43 -13.06 9.23
CA LYS A 179 -11.53 -12.14 9.51
C LYS A 179 -11.11 -10.72 9.14
N LYS A 180 -12.07 -9.86 8.80
CA LYS A 180 -11.80 -8.45 8.55
C LYS A 180 -11.19 -7.81 9.79
N ILE A 181 -10.05 -7.14 9.62
CA ILE A 181 -9.46 -6.32 10.68
C ILE A 181 -10.26 -5.02 10.75
N ASN A 182 -10.86 -4.77 11.91
CA ASN A 182 -11.47 -3.48 12.20
C ASN A 182 -10.42 -2.61 12.87
N PHE A 183 -10.17 -1.43 12.31
CA PHE A 183 -9.29 -0.45 12.90
C PHE A 183 -10.02 0.90 12.93
N GLU A 184 -10.11 1.49 14.12
CA GLU A 184 -10.79 2.78 14.31
C GLU A 184 -9.74 3.84 14.63
N TRP A 185 -9.31 4.57 13.61
CA TRP A 185 -8.77 5.90 13.83
C TRP A 185 -9.85 6.95 13.56
N PHE A 186 -10.24 7.70 14.58
CA PHE A 186 -11.22 8.80 14.48
C PHE A 186 -10.58 9.98 13.76
N ILE A 187 -10.48 9.91 12.43
CA ILE A 187 -9.83 10.92 11.57
C ILE A 187 -10.73 11.30 10.39
N ASP A 188 -11.96 10.80 10.38
CA ASP A 188 -12.93 11.16 9.37
C ASP A 188 -13.60 12.47 9.78
N SER A 189 -13.38 13.51 8.99
CA SER A 189 -14.23 14.71 9.01
C SER A 189 -15.10 14.74 7.77
N ASP A 190 -16.25 15.41 7.88
CA ASP A 190 -17.15 15.64 6.73
C ASP A 190 -16.65 16.78 5.83
N ASN A 191 -15.47 17.33 6.10
CA ASN A 191 -14.87 18.36 5.26
C ASN A 191 -14.24 17.70 4.03
N GLU A 192 -14.85 17.89 2.88
CA GLU A 192 -14.29 17.48 1.60
C GLU A 192 -13.15 18.41 1.17
N VAL A 193 -12.18 17.87 0.44
CA VAL A 193 -11.06 18.63 -0.13
C VAL A 193 -11.14 18.52 -1.64
N GLU A 194 -11.19 19.66 -2.33
CA GLU A 194 -11.16 19.71 -3.78
C GLU A 194 -9.76 19.33 -4.31
N HIS A 195 -9.74 18.45 -5.30
CA HIS A 195 -8.51 18.00 -5.94
C HIS A 195 -8.01 19.03 -6.95
N ILE A 196 -6.75 19.42 -6.81
CA ILE A 196 -6.09 20.34 -7.77
C ILE A 196 -5.84 19.61 -9.10
N GLN A 197 -5.44 18.34 -9.02
CA GLN A 197 -5.11 17.52 -10.19
C GLN A 197 -6.30 16.70 -10.68
N LYS A 198 -6.20 16.26 -11.93
CA LYS A 198 -7.09 15.24 -12.48
C LYS A 198 -6.85 13.90 -11.78
N ASN A 199 -7.81 12.98 -11.91
CA ASN A 199 -7.69 11.64 -11.35
C ASN A 199 -6.36 10.98 -11.77
N PRO A 200 -5.52 10.54 -10.82
CA PRO A 200 -4.20 9.94 -11.10
C PRO A 200 -4.27 8.72 -12.01
N LEU A 201 -5.41 8.02 -12.06
CA LEU A 201 -5.62 6.81 -12.84
C LEU A 201 -6.05 7.08 -14.28
N SER A 202 -6.08 8.34 -14.71
CA SER A 202 -6.64 8.73 -16.02
C SER A 202 -5.80 8.37 -17.23
N LYS A 203 -4.49 8.14 -17.06
CA LYS A 203 -3.56 7.88 -18.17
C LYS A 203 -2.65 6.68 -17.90
N PRO A 204 -3.21 5.46 -17.73
CA PRO A 204 -2.40 4.27 -17.52
C PRO A 204 -1.86 3.73 -18.84
N PHE A 205 -0.70 3.09 -18.79
CA PHE A 205 -0.17 2.26 -19.87
C PHE A 205 -0.31 0.79 -19.49
N GLU A 206 -0.97 -0.03 -20.32
CA GLU A 206 -1.26 -1.42 -19.99
C GLU A 206 -0.08 -2.35 -20.32
N LEU A 207 0.18 -3.33 -19.45
CA LEU A 207 1.29 -4.27 -19.58
C LEU A 207 0.87 -5.66 -20.04
N THR A 208 1.73 -6.31 -20.82
CA THR A 208 1.50 -7.64 -21.43
C THR A 208 1.16 -8.76 -20.44
N PHE A 209 1.75 -8.75 -19.25
CA PHE A 209 1.56 -9.82 -18.24
C PHE A 209 0.66 -9.39 -17.08
N GLY A 210 -0.25 -8.45 -17.34
CA GLY A 210 -1.14 -7.88 -16.34
C GLY A 210 -0.48 -6.77 -15.54
N GLY A 211 -1.33 -5.84 -15.08
CA GLY A 211 -0.93 -4.59 -14.46
C GLY A 211 -0.67 -3.49 -15.47
N TRP A 212 -0.17 -2.37 -14.96
CA TRP A 212 -0.10 -1.13 -15.70
C TRP A 212 0.91 -0.16 -15.09
N GLU A 213 1.27 0.84 -15.88
CA GLU A 213 2.22 1.88 -15.51
C GLU A 213 1.55 3.25 -15.49
N LEU A 214 2.07 4.13 -14.63
CA LEU A 214 1.81 5.56 -14.66
C LEU A 214 3.18 6.22 -14.77
N MET A 215 3.32 7.15 -15.72
CA MET A 215 4.56 7.92 -15.94
C MET A 215 5.82 7.03 -16.10
N GLY A 216 5.67 5.87 -16.72
CA GLY A 216 6.78 4.93 -17.00
C GLY A 216 7.19 4.05 -15.82
N GLU A 217 6.49 4.12 -14.69
CA GLU A 217 6.70 3.25 -13.53
C GLU A 217 5.52 2.32 -13.34
N ARG A 218 5.78 1.04 -13.05
CA ARG A 218 4.73 0.07 -12.72
C ARG A 218 4.09 0.39 -11.39
N HIS A 219 2.76 0.37 -11.35
CA HIS A 219 1.99 0.69 -10.16
C HIS A 219 1.10 -0.47 -9.70
N VAL A 220 0.77 -0.46 -8.42
CA VAL A 220 -0.14 -1.40 -7.77
C VAL A 220 -1.14 -0.67 -6.88
N MET A 221 -2.31 -1.29 -6.73
CA MET A 221 -3.31 -0.91 -5.73
C MET A 221 -3.25 -1.89 -4.57
N LEU A 222 -2.75 -1.43 -3.42
CA LEU A 222 -2.61 -2.23 -2.20
C LEU A 222 -3.71 -1.90 -1.20
N TYR A 223 -4.48 -2.90 -0.79
CA TYR A 223 -5.53 -2.67 0.19
C TYR A 223 -4.99 -2.38 1.58
N ARG A 224 -5.73 -1.56 2.32
CA ARG A 224 -5.46 -1.27 3.72
C ARG A 224 -5.50 -2.52 4.60
N ASP A 225 -6.44 -3.44 4.36
CA ASP A 225 -6.48 -4.74 5.07
C ASP A 225 -5.13 -5.49 4.97
N PHE A 226 -4.47 -5.50 3.81
CA PHE A 226 -3.15 -6.11 3.66
C PHE A 226 -2.09 -5.40 4.52
N ILE A 227 -2.07 -4.06 4.50
CA ILE A 227 -1.13 -3.27 5.31
C ILE A 227 -1.35 -3.52 6.81
N LEU A 228 -2.60 -3.58 7.27
CA LEU A 228 -2.94 -3.86 8.66
C LEU A 228 -2.50 -5.27 9.09
N ARG A 229 -2.69 -6.29 8.23
CA ARG A 229 -2.20 -7.66 8.49
C ARG A 229 -0.69 -7.73 8.55
N LEU A 230 -0.01 -6.99 7.68
CA LEU A 230 1.45 -6.91 7.71
C LEU A 230 1.91 -6.31 9.04
N ILE A 231 1.28 -5.23 9.49
CA ILE A 231 1.56 -4.60 10.79
C ILE A 231 1.34 -5.57 11.95
N GLU A 232 0.20 -6.27 11.99
CA GLU A 232 -0.11 -7.27 13.03
C GLU A 232 0.94 -8.38 13.06
N ASN A 233 1.31 -8.91 11.88
CA ASN A 233 2.33 -9.95 11.73
C ASN A 233 3.73 -9.49 12.13
N ILE A 234 4.07 -8.21 11.98
CA ILE A 234 5.35 -7.66 12.44
C ILE A 234 5.30 -7.45 13.97
N THR A 235 4.17 -6.96 14.48
CA THR A 235 3.97 -6.62 15.91
C THR A 235 4.21 -7.83 16.82
N THR A 236 3.92 -9.05 16.36
CA THR A 236 4.19 -10.28 17.13
C THR A 236 5.68 -10.53 17.38
N TYR A 237 6.58 -9.88 16.64
CA TYR A 237 8.04 -10.00 16.76
C TYR A 237 8.69 -8.68 17.22
N ALA A 238 7.88 -7.67 17.53
CA ALA A 238 8.36 -6.33 17.88
C ALA A 238 9.33 -6.32 19.08
N SER A 239 9.19 -7.24 20.03
CA SER A 239 10.11 -7.33 21.17
C SER A 239 11.56 -7.61 20.80
N GLU A 240 11.82 -8.09 19.58
CA GLU A 240 13.15 -8.45 19.08
C GLU A 240 13.75 -7.36 18.17
N CYS A 241 13.02 -6.29 17.86
CA CYS A 241 13.48 -5.29 16.89
C CYS A 241 14.33 -4.17 17.52
N SER A 242 15.14 -3.54 16.68
CA SER A 242 15.76 -2.26 17.00
C SER A 242 14.73 -1.13 17.06
N LYS A 243 14.95 -0.17 17.97
CA LYS A 243 14.11 1.02 18.09
C LYS A 243 14.44 2.03 16.98
N PRO A 244 13.50 2.38 16.09
CA PRO A 244 13.75 3.34 15.03
C PRO A 244 14.11 4.72 15.58
N ALA A 245 15.06 5.40 14.93
CA ALA A 245 15.50 6.73 15.31
C ALA A 245 14.53 7.82 14.81
N ILE A 246 13.32 7.88 15.37
CA ILE A 246 12.27 8.86 15.08
C ILE A 246 11.58 9.31 16.37
N ILE A 247 10.98 10.51 16.38
CA ILE A 247 10.26 11.05 17.54
C ILE A 247 8.83 11.34 17.13
N ILE A 248 7.92 10.43 17.50
CA ILE A 248 6.49 10.59 17.29
C ILE A 248 5.76 10.20 18.58
N ASP A 249 4.84 11.05 19.02
CA ASP A 249 3.94 10.74 20.13
C ASP A 249 2.60 10.18 19.59
N TRP A 250 2.40 8.88 19.81
CA TRP A 250 1.22 8.10 19.44
C TRP A 250 0.22 7.94 20.59
N SER A 251 0.40 8.61 21.72
CA SER A 251 -0.33 8.35 22.98
C SER A 251 -1.86 8.40 22.81
N ILE A 252 -2.36 9.24 21.90
CA ILE A 252 -3.79 9.37 21.62
C ILE A 252 -4.43 8.09 21.04
N PHE A 253 -3.64 7.22 20.41
CA PHE A 253 -4.11 5.95 19.86
C PHE A 253 -4.14 4.83 20.89
N LYS A 254 -3.63 5.05 22.12
CA LYS A 254 -3.65 4.08 23.23
C LYS A 254 -3.05 2.72 22.87
N MET A 255 -1.98 2.76 22.09
CA MET A 255 -1.30 1.58 21.54
C MET A 255 -0.35 0.96 22.57
N LYS A 256 -0.09 -0.34 22.41
CA LYS A 256 0.96 -1.03 23.17
C LYS A 256 2.34 -0.61 22.64
N GLU A 257 3.36 -0.75 23.47
CA GLU A 257 4.75 -0.39 23.13
C GLU A 257 5.24 -1.06 21.84
N ASN A 258 4.98 -2.37 21.70
CA ASN A 258 5.31 -3.12 20.50
C ASN A 258 4.64 -2.57 19.22
N GLU A 259 3.37 -2.15 19.33
CA GLU A 259 2.64 -1.58 18.19
C GLU A 259 3.18 -0.19 17.85
N MET A 260 3.48 0.64 18.86
CA MET A 260 4.10 1.96 18.68
C MET A 260 5.46 1.84 17.98
N MET A 261 6.28 0.85 18.35
CA MET A 261 7.59 0.64 17.73
C MET A 261 7.48 0.22 16.26
N VAL A 262 6.49 -0.59 15.89
CA VAL A 262 6.21 -0.92 14.47
C VAL A 262 5.69 0.31 13.71
N TRP A 263 4.85 1.13 14.33
CA TRP A 263 4.39 2.39 13.74
C TRP A 263 5.52 3.40 13.55
N ASP A 264 6.46 3.50 14.50
CA ASP A 264 7.68 4.29 14.38
C ASP A 264 8.50 3.82 13.18
N ALA A 265 8.66 2.51 12.99
CA ALA A 265 9.41 1.97 11.85
C ALA A 265 8.73 2.33 10.52
N ILE A 266 7.42 2.18 10.44
CA ILE A 266 6.65 2.53 9.24
C ILE A 266 6.73 4.02 8.93
N ALA A 267 6.59 4.87 9.94
CA ALA A 267 6.71 6.32 9.77
C ALA A 267 8.13 6.70 9.35
N LYS A 268 9.15 6.10 9.96
CA LYS A 268 10.55 6.32 9.61
C LYS A 268 10.85 5.90 8.18
N SER A 269 10.43 4.70 7.77
CA SER A 269 10.62 4.22 6.39
C SER A 269 9.87 5.05 5.37
N SER A 270 8.66 5.53 5.69
CA SER A 270 7.91 6.41 4.78
C SER A 270 8.55 7.80 4.65
N SER A 271 9.14 8.32 5.74
CA SER A 271 9.91 9.57 5.73
C SER A 271 11.21 9.43 4.95
N GLU A 272 11.92 8.32 5.11
CA GLU A 272 13.15 8.02 4.38
C GLU A 272 12.89 7.85 2.89
N LEU A 273 11.87 7.08 2.51
CA LEU A 273 11.46 6.90 1.12
C LEU A 273 11.19 8.24 0.43
N PHE A 274 10.39 9.12 1.06
CA PHE A 274 10.14 10.45 0.53
C PHE A 274 11.44 11.28 0.42
N ARG A 275 12.34 11.18 1.41
CA ARG A 275 13.59 11.93 1.42
C ARG A 275 14.61 11.45 0.39
N GLU A 276 14.57 10.17 0.02
CA GLU A 276 15.34 9.57 -1.06
C GLU A 276 14.83 10.03 -2.45
N GLY A 277 13.56 10.43 -2.54
CA GLY A 277 12.97 11.06 -3.71
C GLY A 277 13.65 12.39 -4.07
N GLU A 278 13.62 12.71 -5.36
CA GLU A 278 14.21 13.93 -5.93
C GLU A 278 13.20 15.10 -5.97
N GLU A 279 11.96 14.89 -5.53
CA GLU A 279 10.92 15.90 -5.58
C GLU A 279 11.26 17.13 -4.70
N LEU A 280 11.10 18.32 -5.28
CA LEU A 280 11.17 19.56 -4.55
C LEU A 280 9.84 19.79 -3.81
N PHE A 281 9.92 19.94 -2.49
CA PHE A 281 8.78 20.28 -1.65
C PHE A 281 9.06 21.58 -0.90
N MET A 282 8.28 22.62 -1.19
CA MET A 282 8.41 23.95 -0.59
C MET A 282 7.05 24.48 -0.19
N VAL A 283 6.96 25.02 1.02
CA VAL A 283 5.74 25.65 1.53
C VAL A 283 6.07 27.04 2.04
N ALA A 284 5.44 28.06 1.45
CA ALA A 284 5.71 29.46 1.80
C ALA A 284 4.99 29.93 3.07
N GLU A 285 3.75 29.46 3.28
CA GLU A 285 2.89 29.84 4.41
C GLU A 285 2.20 28.59 4.94
N PRO A 286 1.89 28.49 6.25
CA PRO A 286 1.29 27.29 6.83
C PRO A 286 0.00 26.84 6.13
N GLU A 287 -0.82 27.75 5.63
CA GLU A 287 -2.07 27.48 4.93
C GLU A 287 -1.85 26.76 3.59
N ASN A 288 -0.67 26.94 2.97
CA ASN A 288 -0.33 26.34 1.68
C ASN A 288 -0.03 24.84 1.77
N TRP A 289 0.08 24.27 2.98
CA TRP A 289 0.22 22.82 3.19
C TRP A 289 -0.93 22.00 2.58
N VAL A 290 -2.16 22.54 2.60
CA VAL A 290 -3.34 21.88 2.03
C VAL A 290 -3.13 21.56 0.54
N GLY A 291 -2.64 22.51 -0.23
CA GLY A 291 -2.35 22.31 -1.65
C GLY A 291 -1.04 21.57 -1.92
N ALA A 292 0.02 21.89 -1.16
CA ALA A 292 1.36 21.34 -1.38
C ALA A 292 1.41 19.81 -1.19
N THR A 293 0.60 19.27 -0.27
CA THR A 293 0.58 17.83 0.05
C THR A 293 -0.28 16.98 -0.88
N GLN A 294 -1.01 17.57 -1.83
CA GLN A 294 -1.93 16.82 -2.71
C GLN A 294 -1.18 15.77 -3.54
N ALA A 295 -0.03 16.13 -4.11
CA ALA A 295 0.80 15.20 -4.88
C ALA A 295 1.33 14.05 -4.02
N GLU A 296 1.73 14.33 -2.78
CA GLU A 296 2.36 13.36 -1.88
C GLU A 296 1.37 12.44 -1.16
N LEU A 297 0.13 12.90 -0.95
CA LEU A 297 -0.89 12.15 -0.22
C LEU A 297 -2.08 11.77 -1.10
N ALA A 298 -2.76 12.76 -1.68
CA ALA A 298 -4.04 12.56 -2.33
C ALA A 298 -3.90 11.74 -3.62
N GLU A 299 -2.86 12.00 -4.41
CA GLU A 299 -2.60 11.27 -5.65
C GLU A 299 -2.22 9.80 -5.41
N HIS A 300 -1.73 9.48 -4.21
CA HIS A 300 -1.38 8.12 -3.78
C HIS A 300 -2.52 7.41 -3.04
N GLY A 301 -3.65 8.05 -2.78
CA GLY A 301 -4.73 7.43 -1.99
C GLY A 301 -4.44 7.39 -0.49
N LEU A 302 -3.54 8.24 0.02
CA LEU A 302 -3.14 8.28 1.43
C LEU A 302 -4.01 9.19 2.30
N GLY A 303 -4.91 9.96 1.68
CA GLY A 303 -5.80 10.92 2.33
C GLY A 303 -5.54 12.36 1.91
N SER A 304 -6.13 13.30 2.63
CA SER A 304 -5.96 14.73 2.38
C SER A 304 -6.08 15.56 3.65
N ILE A 305 -5.44 16.73 3.62
CA ILE A 305 -5.50 17.74 4.67
C ILE A 305 -6.52 18.79 4.23
N TYR A 306 -7.50 19.10 5.08
CA TYR A 306 -8.48 20.16 4.79
C TYR A 306 -8.14 21.50 5.43
N SER A 307 -7.27 21.50 6.45
CA SER A 307 -6.85 22.70 7.15
C SER A 307 -5.44 22.55 7.71
N SER A 308 -4.69 23.63 7.69
CA SER A 308 -3.37 23.74 8.28
C SER A 308 -3.19 25.10 8.96
N LYS A 309 -2.41 25.13 10.04
CA LYS A 309 -2.08 26.38 10.75
C LYS A 309 -0.66 26.33 11.32
N GLY A 310 0.02 27.47 11.33
CA GLY A 310 1.31 27.60 12.01
C GLY A 310 1.15 27.48 13.53
N ILE A 311 2.08 26.80 14.18
CA ILE A 311 2.08 26.62 15.66
C ILE A 311 3.31 27.21 16.35
N ASP A 312 4.34 27.61 15.61
CA ASP A 312 5.50 28.31 16.12
C ASP A 312 6.17 29.17 15.03
N ALA A 313 7.18 29.95 15.42
CA ALA A 313 7.98 30.79 14.50
C ALA A 313 9.07 30.01 13.74
N ASN A 314 9.17 28.70 13.96
CA ASN A 314 10.21 27.82 13.47
C ASN A 314 9.65 26.81 12.45
N GLY A 315 8.58 27.16 11.73
CA GLY A 315 7.98 26.32 10.70
C GLY A 315 7.08 25.21 11.24
N GLY A 316 6.79 25.18 12.54
CA GLY A 316 5.87 24.21 13.11
C GLY A 316 4.46 24.37 12.54
N VAL A 317 3.81 23.26 12.23
CA VAL A 317 2.46 23.22 11.63
C VAL A 317 1.55 22.22 12.36
N GLU A 318 0.27 22.57 12.48
CA GLU A 318 -0.82 21.64 12.85
C GLU A 318 -1.69 21.38 11.61
N LEU A 319 -1.94 20.10 11.33
CA LEU A 319 -2.62 19.61 10.14
C LEU A 319 -3.88 18.84 10.56
N SER A 320 -5.01 19.18 9.93
CA SER A 320 -6.30 18.52 10.13
C SER A 320 -6.71 17.79 8.85
N PHE A 321 -7.15 16.54 9.00
CA PHE A 321 -7.35 15.61 7.89
C PHE A 321 -8.82 15.41 7.55
N SER A 322 -9.11 15.30 6.26
CA SER A 322 -10.44 14.88 5.79
C SER A 322 -10.62 13.39 6.01
N LYS A 323 -9.67 12.63 5.44
CA LYS A 323 -9.51 11.19 5.52
C LYS A 323 -8.03 10.84 5.57
N ILE A 324 -7.70 9.66 6.09
CA ILE A 324 -6.35 9.10 5.99
C ILE A 324 -6.36 7.59 5.75
N PHE A 325 -5.33 7.11 5.04
CA PHE A 325 -5.12 5.69 4.78
C PHE A 325 -4.50 4.94 5.95
N HIS A 326 -3.47 5.50 6.58
CA HIS A 326 -2.86 4.94 7.79
C HIS A 326 -2.03 6.02 8.52
N PRO A 327 -2.23 6.27 9.83
CA PRO A 327 -1.54 7.35 10.55
C PRO A 327 -0.02 7.29 10.44
N ALA A 328 0.58 6.10 10.59
CA ALA A 328 2.04 5.94 10.52
C ALA A 328 2.63 6.31 9.14
N ILE A 329 2.02 5.84 8.06
CA ILE A 329 2.49 6.12 6.68
C ILE A 329 2.39 7.63 6.41
N VAL A 330 1.20 8.20 6.65
CA VAL A 330 0.93 9.63 6.42
C VAL A 330 1.85 10.52 7.28
N THR A 331 2.05 10.17 8.55
CA THR A 331 2.97 10.92 9.43
C THR A 331 4.39 10.90 8.88
N GLY A 332 4.87 9.74 8.42
CA GLY A 332 6.21 9.62 7.85
C GLY A 332 6.40 10.47 6.60
N VAL A 333 5.47 10.39 5.64
CA VAL A 333 5.50 11.23 4.42
C VAL A 333 5.52 12.72 4.79
N LEU A 334 4.63 13.16 5.67
CA LEU A 334 4.53 14.57 6.07
C LEU A 334 5.75 15.06 6.86
N MET A 335 6.35 14.21 7.70
CA MET A 335 7.62 14.54 8.35
C MET A 335 8.75 14.67 7.33
N GLY A 336 8.78 13.82 6.29
CA GLY A 336 9.70 13.95 5.16
C GLY A 336 9.52 15.29 4.43
N CYS A 337 8.28 15.63 4.09
CA CYS A 337 7.89 16.90 3.48
C CYS A 337 8.35 18.10 4.31
N TRP A 338 8.07 18.05 5.63
CA TRP A 338 8.46 19.12 6.55
C TRP A 338 9.98 19.27 6.61
N SER A 339 10.71 18.16 6.75
CA SER A 339 12.17 18.18 6.78
C SER A 339 12.77 18.70 5.48
N ARG A 340 12.14 18.46 4.33
CA ARG A 340 12.57 19.02 3.04
C ARG A 340 12.36 20.53 2.98
N SER A 341 11.17 21.00 3.37
CA SER A 341 10.83 22.43 3.36
C SER A 341 11.68 23.24 4.35
N GLU A 342 11.91 22.70 5.54
CA GLU A 342 12.55 23.42 6.67
C GLU A 342 14.05 23.13 6.82
N GLY A 343 14.59 22.18 6.06
CA GLY A 343 16.01 21.79 6.11
C GLY A 343 16.46 21.20 7.45
N ARG A 344 15.53 20.69 8.27
CA ARG A 344 15.78 20.25 9.65
C ARG A 344 15.06 18.93 9.98
N ASP A 345 15.51 18.25 11.02
CA ASP A 345 14.83 17.04 11.51
C ASP A 345 13.53 17.39 12.25
N ALA A 346 12.47 16.64 11.95
CA ALA A 346 11.15 16.81 12.53
C ALA A 346 10.92 15.94 13.77
N LYS A 347 9.99 16.38 14.62
CA LYS A 347 9.24 15.54 15.57
C LYS A 347 7.74 15.73 15.31
N ALA A 348 6.93 14.73 15.66
CA ALA A 348 5.50 14.79 15.48
C ALA A 348 4.71 14.37 16.74
N ILE A 349 3.50 14.88 16.87
CA ILE A 349 2.54 14.46 17.90
C ILE A 349 1.13 14.47 17.33
N TRP A 350 0.40 13.39 17.60
CA TRP A 350 -1.03 13.35 17.33
C TRP A 350 -1.82 13.86 18.53
N ILE A 351 -2.71 14.80 18.27
CA ILE A 351 -3.61 15.40 19.27
C ILE A 351 -5.06 15.30 18.80
N GLU A 352 -6.00 15.58 19.70
CA GLU A 352 -7.40 15.79 19.35
C GLU A 352 -7.75 17.25 19.60
N SER A 353 -8.38 17.85 18.60
CA SER A 353 -8.80 19.24 18.59
C SER A 353 -10.23 19.28 18.05
N ASN A 354 -11.17 19.78 18.87
CA ASN A 354 -12.60 19.84 18.52
C ASN A 354 -13.22 18.49 18.07
N GLY A 355 -12.79 17.38 18.68
CA GLY A 355 -13.29 16.03 18.34
C GLY A 355 -12.70 15.43 17.06
N VAL A 356 -11.71 16.09 16.45
CA VAL A 356 -10.98 15.60 15.27
C VAL A 356 -9.51 15.45 15.61
N ARG A 357 -8.91 14.33 15.19
CA ARG A 357 -7.48 14.12 15.39
C ARG A 357 -6.67 14.94 14.39
N CYS A 358 -5.64 15.61 14.90
CA CYS A 358 -4.75 16.46 14.13
C CYS A 358 -3.30 16.03 14.37
N LEU A 359 -2.45 16.26 13.36
CA LEU A 359 -1.01 16.01 13.43
C LEU A 359 -0.30 17.34 13.62
N LYS A 360 0.55 17.44 14.65
CA LYS A 360 1.49 18.55 14.79
C LYS A 360 2.88 18.09 14.38
N ILE A 361 3.55 18.87 13.54
CA ILE A 361 4.94 18.66 13.15
C ILE A 361 5.73 19.90 13.52
N SER A 362 6.90 19.72 14.14
CA SER A 362 7.79 20.80 14.57
C SER A 362 9.25 20.35 14.58
N SER A 363 10.17 21.28 14.78
CA SER A 363 11.59 20.98 14.90
C SER A 363 11.87 20.00 16.04
N LYS A 364 12.71 19.00 15.77
CA LYS A 364 13.25 18.07 16.78
C LYS A 364 14.11 18.79 17.81
N SER A 365 14.91 19.77 17.38
CA SER A 365 15.78 20.56 18.24
C SER A 365 15.01 21.72 18.88
N GLU A 366 15.25 21.98 20.17
CA GLU A 366 14.87 23.24 20.81
C GLU A 366 15.72 24.36 20.20
N ILE A 367 15.05 25.35 19.61
CA ILE A 367 15.70 26.51 19.01
C ILE A 367 15.50 27.67 19.97
N ALA A 368 16.60 28.32 20.36
CA ALA A 368 16.56 29.51 21.20
C ALA A 368 15.63 30.55 20.56
N SER A 369 14.72 31.11 21.34
CA SER A 369 13.87 32.22 20.92
C SER A 369 14.78 33.37 20.45
N SER A 370 14.60 33.84 19.22
CA SER A 370 15.29 35.04 18.72
C SER A 370 14.68 36.31 19.29
#